data_AF-A0A2T3ITI7-F1
#
_entry.id   AF-A0A2T3ITI7-F1
#
_cell.length_a   1.000
_cell.length_b   1.000
_cell.length_c   1.000
_cell.angle_alpha   90.00
_cell.angle_beta   90.00
_cell.angle_gamma   90.00
#
_symmetry.space_group_name_H-M   'P 1'
#
loop_
_entity.id
_entity.type
_entity.pdbx_description
1 polymer ?
#
loop_
_entity_poly.entity_id
_entity_poly.type
_entity_poly.pdbx_seq_one_letter_code
_entity_poly.pdbx_strand_id
1 'polypeptide(L)'
;MPSVSLVIETVQQLIRQQMYIEMLMALLVAIACVYASIRLASYLGFRLIRLFLPYPVTQYGFRGKLLYADDSLERRTFFNKEFGVSAKPDLVYRLNSGATCVLEIKSRHKVIESDVAQLAVGIVAVRTRYPATKGAIVLGNGKVYWQRKAGWSSSKIMRHYKRSVTLARKIKARPKNSKIPCKPLAECRQQKCPYIGKCH
;
A
#
# COMPACT_ATOMS: atom_id res chain seq x y z
N MET A 1 45.07 -44.28 -57.45
CA MET A 1 44.59 -44.40 -56.07
C MET A 1 45.38 -43.42 -55.22
N PRO A 2 44.75 -42.62 -54.35
CA PRO A 2 45.49 -41.75 -53.43
C PRO A 2 46.47 -42.61 -52.60
N SER A 3 47.66 -42.08 -52.31
CA SER A 3 48.60 -42.77 -51.43
C SER A 3 48.02 -42.89 -50.02
N VAL A 4 48.30 -43.99 -49.34
CA VAL A 4 47.86 -44.22 -47.95
C VAL A 4 48.25 -43.07 -47.03
N SER A 5 49.39 -42.41 -47.29
CA SER A 5 49.83 -41.21 -46.57
C SER A 5 48.85 -40.04 -46.67
N LEU A 6 48.31 -39.77 -47.86
CA LEU A 6 47.36 -38.66 -48.09
C LEU A 6 46.05 -38.88 -47.34
N VAL A 7 45.60 -40.14 -47.25
CA VAL A 7 44.40 -40.51 -46.49
C VAL A 7 44.61 -40.33 -44.98
N ILE A 8 45.79 -40.69 -44.47
CA ILE A 8 46.13 -40.51 -43.05
C ILE A 8 46.20 -39.01 -42.69
N GLU A 9 46.83 -38.19 -43.52
CA GLU A 9 46.94 -36.74 -43.30
C GLU A 9 45.56 -36.07 -43.29
N THR A 10 44.68 -36.43 -44.23
CA THR A 10 43.32 -35.88 -44.28
C THR A 10 42.47 -36.29 -43.08
N VAL A 11 42.56 -37.54 -42.63
CA VAL A 11 41.87 -37.99 -41.41
C VAL A 11 42.39 -37.26 -40.17
N GLN A 12 43.72 -37.11 -40.03
CA GLN A 12 44.31 -36.36 -38.92
C GLN A 12 43.93 -34.87 -38.94
N GLN A 13 43.78 -34.28 -40.13
CA GLN A 13 43.35 -32.90 -40.27
C GLN A 13 41.87 -32.73 -39.90
N LEU A 14 41.00 -33.67 -40.28
CA LEU A 14 39.59 -33.69 -39.87
C LEU A 14 39.43 -33.86 -38.35
N ILE A 15 40.20 -34.76 -37.72
CA ILE A 15 40.19 -34.93 -36.26
C ILE A 15 40.61 -33.63 -35.56
N ARG A 16 41.68 -32.98 -36.03
CA ARG A 16 42.10 -31.68 -35.48
C ARG A 16 41.02 -30.61 -35.63
N GLN A 17 40.39 -30.51 -36.80
CA GLN A 17 39.29 -29.55 -37.03
C GLN A 17 38.11 -29.82 -36.10
N GLN A 18 37.71 -31.09 -35.94
CA GLN A 18 36.65 -31.49 -35.03
C GLN A 18 36.98 -31.11 -33.58
N MET A 19 38.20 -31.39 -33.11
CA MET A 19 38.67 -30.98 -31.79
C MET A 19 38.62 -29.45 -31.59
N TYR A 20 39.03 -28.66 -32.59
CA TYR A 20 38.97 -27.20 -32.50
C TYR A 20 37.53 -26.68 -32.42
N ILE A 21 36.61 -27.28 -33.17
CA ILE A 21 35.18 -26.92 -33.11
C ILE A 21 34.61 -27.23 -31.73
N GLU A 22 34.88 -28.41 -31.18
CA GLU A 22 34.42 -28.79 -29.84
C GLU A 22 34.98 -27.86 -28.76
N MET A 23 36.27 -27.52 -28.85
CA MET A 23 36.92 -26.59 -27.93
C MET A 23 36.33 -25.18 -28.04
N LEU A 24 36.04 -24.70 -29.25
CA LEU A 24 35.40 -23.40 -29.48
C LEU A 24 33.98 -23.38 -28.91
N MET A 25 33.19 -24.43 -29.15
CA MET A 25 31.83 -24.55 -28.62
C MET A 25 31.83 -24.60 -27.09
N ALA A 26 32.74 -25.36 -26.48
CA ALA A 26 32.90 -25.40 -25.04
C ALA A 26 33.24 -24.01 -24.45
N LEU A 27 34.13 -23.26 -25.12
CA LEU A 27 34.48 -21.90 -24.72
C LEU A 27 33.27 -20.95 -24.81
N LEU A 28 32.50 -21.00 -25.90
CA LEU A 28 31.31 -20.17 -26.07
C LEU A 28 30.24 -20.47 -25.00
N VAL A 29 30.01 -21.75 -24.68
CA VAL A 29 29.11 -22.15 -23.61
C VAL A 29 29.60 -21.63 -22.26
N ALA A 30 30.90 -21.76 -21.96
CA ALA A 30 31.48 -21.25 -20.73
C ALA A 30 31.28 -19.72 -20.59
N ILE A 31 31.53 -18.95 -21.66
CA ILE A 31 31.30 -17.51 -21.70
C ILE A 31 29.82 -17.19 -21.45
N ALA A 32 28.90 -17.91 -22.09
CA ALA A 32 27.47 -17.72 -21.91
C ALA A 32 27.03 -18.02 -20.46
N CYS A 33 27.55 -19.08 -19.84
CA CYS A 33 27.28 -19.44 -18.45
C CYS A 33 27.80 -18.37 -17.47
N VAL A 34 29.01 -17.83 -17.71
CA VAL A 34 29.57 -16.73 -16.90
C VAL A 34 28.71 -15.48 -17.03
N TYR A 35 28.32 -15.09 -18.25
CA TYR A 35 27.46 -13.94 -18.49
C TYR A 35 26.09 -14.09 -17.79
N ALA A 36 25.46 -15.27 -17.92
CA ALA A 36 24.19 -15.57 -17.25
C ALA A 36 24.30 -15.48 -15.73
N SER A 37 25.41 -15.98 -15.17
CA SER A 37 25.70 -15.94 -13.73
C SER A 37 25.86 -14.50 -13.23
N ILE A 38 26.61 -13.66 -13.95
CA ILE A 38 26.77 -12.23 -13.63
C ILE A 38 25.42 -11.51 -13.68
N ARG A 39 24.58 -11.77 -14.69
CA ARG A 39 23.25 -11.17 -14.80
C ARG A 39 22.34 -11.57 -13.65
N LEU A 40 22.35 -12.85 -13.26
CA LEU A 40 21.59 -13.33 -12.11
C LEU A 40 22.08 -12.69 -10.81
N ALA A 41 23.40 -12.67 -10.58
CA ALA A 41 24.00 -12.05 -9.40
C ALA A 41 23.65 -10.54 -9.33
N SER A 42 23.71 -9.84 -10.45
CA SER A 42 23.34 -8.41 -10.55
C SER A 42 21.86 -8.18 -10.24
N TYR A 43 20.97 -9.04 -10.75
CA TYR A 43 19.54 -8.98 -10.47
C TYR A 43 19.25 -9.22 -8.98
N LEU A 44 19.87 -10.23 -8.39
CA LEU A 44 19.73 -10.55 -6.96
C LEU A 44 20.30 -9.44 -6.08
N GLY A 45 21.50 -8.94 -6.41
CA GLY A 45 22.13 -7.82 -5.72
C GLY A 45 21.27 -6.55 -5.78
N PHE A 46 20.72 -6.21 -6.95
CA PHE A 46 19.82 -5.08 -7.09
C PHE A 46 18.52 -5.24 -6.28
N ARG A 47 17.95 -6.46 -6.27
CA ARG A 47 16.79 -6.77 -5.42
C ARG A 47 17.11 -6.59 -3.95
N LEU A 48 18.26 -7.10 -3.50
CA LEU A 48 18.71 -7.00 -2.11
C LEU A 48 18.96 -5.53 -1.73
N ILE A 49 19.65 -4.76 -2.56
CA ILE A 49 19.90 -3.33 -2.34
C ILE A 49 18.56 -2.57 -2.24
N ARG A 50 17.55 -2.91 -3.06
CA ARG A 50 16.21 -2.32 -2.96
C ARG A 50 15.47 -2.63 -1.66
N LEU A 51 15.86 -3.67 -0.92
CA LEU A 51 15.33 -3.92 0.42
C LEU A 51 15.91 -2.95 1.47
N PHE A 52 17.13 -2.45 1.24
CA PHE A 52 17.82 -1.54 2.15
C PHE A 52 17.73 -0.07 1.73
N LEU A 53 17.39 0.22 0.48
CA LEU A 53 17.17 1.58 0.01
C LEU A 53 15.90 2.17 0.68
N PRO A 54 16.04 3.30 1.38
CA PRO A 54 14.89 3.96 1.99
C PRO A 54 13.94 4.46 0.89
N TYR A 55 12.63 4.36 1.13
CA TYR A 55 11.64 5.02 0.29
C TYR A 55 11.85 6.54 0.23
N PRO A 56 11.36 7.19 -0.85
CA PRO A 56 11.40 8.64 -0.97
C PRO A 56 10.65 9.31 0.18
N VAL A 57 11.10 10.53 0.52
CA VAL A 57 10.38 11.41 1.45
C VAL A 57 9.10 11.88 0.77
N THR A 58 7.98 11.71 1.44
CA THR A 58 6.67 12.19 0.99
C THR A 58 6.52 13.67 1.30
N GLN A 59 5.55 14.34 0.65
CA GLN A 59 5.17 15.73 0.97
C GLN A 59 4.70 15.94 2.42
N TYR A 60 4.51 14.86 3.19
CA TYR A 60 4.09 14.88 4.59
C TYR A 60 5.25 14.63 5.57
N GLY A 61 6.50 14.66 5.10
CA GLY A 61 7.70 14.61 5.95
C GLY A 61 8.11 13.21 6.45
N PHE A 62 7.44 12.14 6.00
CA PHE A 62 7.85 10.76 6.28
C PHE A 62 8.23 10.01 4.99
N ARG A 63 9.05 8.96 5.12
CA ARG A 63 9.47 8.12 3.98
C ARG A 63 8.49 6.98 3.72
N GLY A 64 8.01 6.86 2.49
CA GLY A 64 7.07 5.80 2.13
C GLY A 64 6.78 5.66 0.64
N LYS A 65 6.30 4.47 0.26
CA LYS A 65 5.78 4.15 -1.07
C LYS A 65 4.26 4.24 -1.08
N LEU A 66 3.68 5.00 -2.00
CA LEU A 66 2.23 5.09 -2.17
C LEU A 66 1.66 3.73 -2.65
N LEU A 67 0.63 3.24 -1.97
CA LEU A 67 -0.08 2.00 -2.30
C LEU A 67 -1.49 2.26 -2.84
N TYR A 68 -2.12 3.35 -2.39
CA TYR A 68 -3.47 3.74 -2.78
C TYR A 68 -3.61 5.26 -2.63
N ALA A 69 -4.33 5.88 -3.56
CA ALA A 69 -4.80 7.25 -3.47
C ALA A 69 -6.27 7.32 -3.91
N ASP A 70 -7.06 8.16 -3.25
CA ASP A 70 -8.41 8.52 -3.68
C ASP A 70 -8.35 9.67 -4.70
N ASP A 71 -7.87 9.35 -5.89
CA ASP A 71 -7.70 10.30 -7.00
C ASP A 71 -8.80 10.18 -8.07
N SER A 72 -9.72 9.22 -7.93
CA SER A 72 -10.80 9.02 -8.90
C SER A 72 -12.05 8.40 -8.27
N LEU A 73 -13.19 8.63 -8.93
CA LEU A 73 -14.47 8.03 -8.54
C LEU A 73 -14.49 6.51 -8.69
N GLU A 74 -13.66 5.96 -9.59
CA GLU A 74 -13.57 4.52 -9.87
C GLU A 74 -12.75 3.75 -8.83
N ARG A 75 -11.97 4.45 -7.98
CA ARG A 75 -11.16 3.80 -6.95
C ARG A 75 -12.05 3.02 -5.98
N ARG A 76 -11.77 1.72 -5.88
CA ARG A 76 -12.54 0.78 -5.06
C ARG A 76 -12.52 1.19 -3.58
N THR A 77 -13.71 1.31 -3.01
CA THR A 77 -13.90 1.46 -1.57
C THR A 77 -13.44 0.18 -0.85
N PHE A 78 -12.76 0.31 0.27
CA PHE A 78 -12.43 -0.82 1.12
C PHE A 78 -13.66 -1.24 1.91
N PHE A 79 -14.01 -2.52 1.90
CA PHE A 79 -15.16 -3.04 2.63
C PHE A 79 -14.76 -4.22 3.51
N ASN A 80 -14.95 -4.07 4.82
CA ASN A 80 -14.79 -5.14 5.79
C ASN A 80 -16.14 -5.76 6.10
N LYS A 81 -16.35 -6.97 5.58
CA LYS A 81 -17.60 -7.75 5.74
C LYS A 81 -17.86 -8.12 7.20
N GLU A 82 -16.84 -8.57 7.92
CA GLU A 82 -16.93 -9.01 9.33
C GLU A 82 -17.53 -7.90 10.21
N PHE A 83 -17.02 -6.68 10.06
CA PHE A 83 -17.49 -5.55 10.85
C PHE A 83 -18.57 -4.72 10.18
N GLY A 84 -18.92 -5.00 8.92
CA GLY A 84 -19.88 -4.23 8.14
C GLY A 84 -19.51 -2.75 8.01
N VAL A 85 -18.23 -2.44 7.79
CA VAL A 85 -17.74 -1.07 7.63
C VAL A 85 -17.02 -0.90 6.30
N SER A 86 -17.23 0.25 5.67
CA SER A 86 -16.58 0.63 4.44
C SER A 86 -15.84 1.96 4.63
N ALA A 87 -14.71 2.13 3.95
CA ALA A 87 -13.99 3.38 3.92
C ALA A 87 -13.28 3.61 2.59
N LYS A 88 -13.14 4.89 2.25
CA LYS A 88 -12.34 5.38 1.14
C LYS A 88 -11.36 6.39 1.74
N PRO A 89 -10.18 5.95 2.22
CA PRO A 89 -9.19 6.85 2.80
C PRO A 89 -8.57 7.70 1.69
N ASP A 90 -8.02 8.87 2.03
CA ASP A 90 -7.37 9.71 1.02
C ASP A 90 -6.12 9.03 0.45
N LEU A 91 -5.25 8.49 1.32
CA LEU A 91 -4.01 7.83 0.89
C LEU A 91 -3.68 6.61 1.76
N VAL A 92 -2.96 5.66 1.19
CA VAL A 92 -2.33 4.55 1.92
C VAL A 92 -0.88 4.42 1.47
N TYR A 93 0.04 4.39 2.44
CA TYR A 93 1.48 4.25 2.20
C TYR A 93 2.04 2.99 2.84
N ARG A 94 3.11 2.45 2.24
CA ARG A 94 4.06 1.57 2.91
C ARG A 94 5.22 2.39 3.43
N LEU A 95 5.48 2.32 4.73
CA LEU A 95 6.61 3.00 5.36
C LEU A 95 7.90 2.19 5.20
N ASN A 96 9.05 2.81 5.40
CA ASN A 96 10.36 2.11 5.40
C ASN A 96 10.43 0.97 6.42
N SER A 97 9.72 1.08 7.53
CA SER A 97 9.61 0.01 8.53
C SER A 97 8.79 -1.19 8.08
N GLY A 98 8.28 -1.19 6.84
CA GLY A 98 7.34 -2.19 6.32
C GLY A 98 5.89 -1.97 6.77
N ALA A 99 5.65 -1.15 7.78
CA ALA A 99 4.31 -0.84 8.27
C ALA A 99 3.45 -0.16 7.19
N THR A 100 2.17 -0.52 7.12
CA THR A 100 1.21 0.18 6.27
C THR A 100 0.52 1.29 7.07
N CYS A 101 0.53 2.50 6.50
CA CYS A 101 -0.04 3.72 7.07
C CYS A 101 -1.24 4.20 6.25
N VAL A 102 -2.36 4.47 6.93
CA VAL A 102 -3.54 5.12 6.33
C VAL A 102 -3.51 6.61 6.66
N LEU A 103 -3.68 7.46 5.64
CA LEU A 103 -3.73 8.91 5.82
C LEU A 103 -5.11 9.47 5.48
N GLU A 104 -5.51 10.45 6.28
CA GLU A 104 -6.67 11.31 6.06
C GLU A 104 -6.20 12.77 6.03
N ILE A 105 -6.58 13.51 5.00
CA ILE A 105 -6.22 14.90 4.78
C ILE A 105 -7.41 15.78 5.14
N LYS A 106 -7.17 16.84 5.90
CA LYS A 106 -8.19 17.81 6.30
C LYS A 106 -7.69 19.22 5.99
N SER A 107 -8.54 20.03 5.36
CA SER A 107 -8.22 21.43 5.03
C SER A 107 -8.04 22.33 6.26
N ARG A 108 -8.69 21.96 7.37
CA ARG A 108 -8.61 22.68 8.66
C ARG A 108 -7.28 22.49 9.41
N HIS A 109 -7.08 23.30 10.45
CA HIS A 109 -5.85 23.34 11.26
C HIS A 109 -5.95 22.65 12.63
N LYS A 110 -7.06 21.98 12.95
CA LYS A 110 -7.25 21.23 14.20
C LYS A 110 -7.90 19.88 13.91
N VAL A 111 -7.40 18.84 14.57
CA VAL A 111 -8.04 17.51 14.59
C VAL A 111 -9.23 17.57 15.55
N ILE A 112 -10.35 16.96 15.16
CA ILE A 112 -11.47 16.71 16.09
C ILE A 112 -11.69 15.22 16.28
N GLU A 113 -12.46 14.86 17.31
CA GLU A 113 -12.69 13.46 17.67
C GLU A 113 -13.34 12.62 16.55
N SER A 114 -14.18 13.24 15.71
CA SER A 114 -14.77 12.53 14.58
C SER A 114 -13.73 12.14 13.53
N ASP A 115 -12.67 12.93 13.30
CA ASP A 115 -11.57 12.55 12.41
C ASP A 115 -10.83 11.33 12.97
N VAL A 116 -10.58 11.34 14.28
CA VAL A 116 -9.89 10.26 15.00
C VAL A 116 -10.69 8.96 14.89
N ALA A 117 -12.02 9.04 15.06
CA ALA A 117 -12.93 7.91 14.92
C ALA A 117 -13.03 7.42 13.46
N GLN A 118 -13.17 8.34 12.51
CA GLN A 118 -13.22 8.05 11.08
C GLN A 118 -11.96 7.30 10.63
N LEU A 119 -10.78 7.85 10.93
CA LEU A 119 -9.51 7.21 10.58
C LEU A 119 -9.37 5.84 11.23
N ALA A 120 -9.71 5.69 12.51
CA ALA A 120 -9.60 4.41 13.19
C ALA A 120 -10.50 3.33 12.56
N VAL A 121 -11.77 3.64 12.28
CA VAL A 121 -12.68 2.72 11.59
C VAL A 121 -12.24 2.48 10.13
N GLY A 122 -11.70 3.51 9.47
CA GLY A 122 -11.15 3.40 8.12
C GLY A 122 -9.97 2.43 8.03
N ILE A 123 -9.08 2.43 9.03
CA ILE A 123 -7.99 1.44 9.15
C ILE A 123 -8.55 0.01 9.20
N VAL A 124 -9.66 -0.23 9.90
CA VAL A 124 -10.31 -1.55 9.94
C VAL A 124 -10.81 -1.98 8.57
N ALA A 125 -11.34 -1.05 7.77
CA ALA A 125 -11.75 -1.34 6.40
C ALA A 125 -10.55 -1.67 5.50
N VAL A 126 -9.48 -0.86 5.57
CA VAL A 126 -8.25 -1.03 4.77
C VAL A 126 -7.55 -2.36 5.04
N ARG A 127 -7.65 -2.87 6.27
CA ARG A 127 -7.07 -4.17 6.68
C ARG A 127 -7.50 -5.37 5.87
N THR A 128 -8.60 -5.27 5.12
CA THR A 128 -9.03 -6.32 4.20
C THR A 128 -8.09 -6.52 3.01
N ARG A 129 -7.27 -5.51 2.68
CA ARG A 129 -6.32 -5.57 1.56
C ARG A 129 -4.88 -5.30 1.99
N TYR A 130 -4.67 -4.43 2.96
CA TYR A 130 -3.33 -4.07 3.43
C TYR A 130 -3.25 -4.16 4.95
N PRO A 131 -2.21 -4.79 5.54
CA PRO A 131 -2.06 -4.92 7.00
C PRO A 131 -1.68 -3.57 7.64
N ALA A 132 -2.67 -2.66 7.74
CA ALA A 132 -2.50 -1.32 8.28
C ALA A 132 -2.32 -1.34 9.80
N THR A 133 -1.19 -0.83 10.27
CA THR A 133 -0.82 -0.74 11.69
C THR A 133 -0.47 0.68 12.13
N LYS A 134 -0.45 1.62 11.18
CA LYS A 134 -0.25 3.06 11.41
C LYS A 134 -1.38 3.84 10.76
N GLY A 135 -1.64 5.03 11.28
CA GLY A 135 -2.50 5.99 10.62
C GLY A 135 -2.21 7.40 11.10
N ALA A 136 -2.46 8.37 10.24
CA ALA A 136 -2.25 9.77 10.55
C ALA A 136 -3.30 10.67 9.90
N ILE A 137 -3.56 11.81 10.53
CA ILE A 137 -4.38 12.89 9.99
C ILE A 137 -3.43 14.02 9.63
N VAL A 138 -3.46 14.47 8.38
CA VAL A 138 -2.69 15.61 7.88
C VAL A 138 -3.60 16.81 7.83
N LEU A 139 -3.22 17.88 8.53
CA LEU A 139 -3.94 19.15 8.57
C LEU A 139 -3.48 20.09 7.45
N GLY A 140 -4.29 21.09 7.13
CA GLY A 140 -4.01 22.03 6.03
C GLY A 140 -2.75 22.89 6.23
N ASN A 141 -2.22 22.94 7.46
CA ASN A 141 -0.92 23.56 7.78
C ASN A 141 0.25 22.57 7.74
N GLY A 142 0.05 21.36 7.18
CA GLY A 142 1.06 20.30 7.12
C GLY A 142 1.29 19.54 8.43
N LYS A 143 0.65 19.91 9.55
CA LYS A 143 0.81 19.18 10.81
C LYS A 143 0.24 17.77 10.69
N VAL A 144 1.01 16.78 11.13
CA VAL A 144 0.64 15.37 11.12
C VAL A 144 0.28 14.92 12.53
N TYR A 145 -0.95 14.46 12.72
CA TYR A 145 -1.41 13.84 13.96
C TYR A 145 -1.42 12.32 13.81
N TRP A 146 -0.56 11.64 14.58
CA TRP A 146 -0.49 10.19 14.57
C TRP A 146 -1.56 9.54 15.45
N GLN A 147 -2.34 8.64 14.85
CA GLN A 147 -3.38 7.90 15.54
C GLN A 147 -2.78 6.80 16.44
N ARG A 148 -2.79 7.03 17.76
CA ARG A 148 -2.27 6.09 18.76
C ARG A 148 -2.97 4.73 18.75
N LYS A 149 -4.25 4.68 18.36
CA LYS A 149 -5.05 3.44 18.30
C LYS A 149 -4.86 2.64 17.00
N ALA A 150 -4.08 3.13 16.05
CA ALA A 150 -3.89 2.48 14.74
C ALA A 150 -3.26 1.08 14.85
N GLY A 151 -2.47 0.83 15.90
CA GLY A 151 -1.87 -0.48 16.16
C GLY A 151 -2.81 -1.48 16.85
N TRP A 152 -4.01 -1.08 17.29
CA TRP A 152 -4.96 -1.99 17.92
C TRP A 152 -5.54 -2.98 16.92
N SER A 153 -5.94 -4.17 17.38
CA SER A 153 -6.68 -5.13 16.54
C SER A 153 -8.01 -4.55 16.05
N SER A 154 -8.51 -5.06 14.92
CA SER A 154 -9.75 -4.56 14.33
C SER A 154 -10.93 -4.67 15.29
N SER A 155 -11.05 -5.80 15.99
CA SER A 155 -12.09 -6.02 17.00
C SER A 155 -11.98 -5.04 18.18
N LYS A 156 -10.76 -4.67 18.60
CA LYS A 156 -10.57 -3.69 19.68
C LYS A 156 -10.97 -2.27 19.24
N ILE A 157 -10.61 -1.86 18.02
CA ILE A 157 -11.06 -0.59 17.44
C ILE A 157 -12.59 -0.57 17.34
N MET A 158 -13.19 -1.62 16.78
CA MET A 158 -14.63 -1.68 16.57
C MET A 158 -15.42 -1.75 17.88
N ARG A 159 -14.89 -2.42 18.91
CA ARG A 159 -15.46 -2.40 20.26
C ARG A 159 -15.43 -0.99 20.86
N HIS A 160 -14.30 -0.29 20.72
CA HIS A 160 -14.12 1.06 21.23
C HIS A 160 -15.08 2.06 20.56
N TYR A 161 -15.28 1.97 19.24
CA TYR A 161 -16.16 2.86 18.49
C TYR A 161 -17.58 2.30 18.25
N LYS A 162 -17.97 1.24 18.96
CA LYS A 162 -19.26 0.53 18.77
C LYS A 162 -20.45 1.46 18.80
N ARG A 163 -20.49 2.40 19.77
CA ARG A 163 -21.60 3.36 19.93
C ARG A 163 -21.72 4.27 18.71
N SER A 164 -20.63 4.88 18.27
CA SER A 164 -20.62 5.80 17.12
C SER A 164 -21.01 5.10 15.83
N VAL A 165 -20.47 3.89 15.59
CA VAL A 165 -20.81 3.09 14.40
C VAL A 165 -22.28 2.67 14.42
N THR A 166 -22.79 2.23 15.57
CA THR A 166 -24.21 1.85 15.72
C THR A 166 -25.12 3.03 15.47
N LEU A 167 -24.79 4.21 16.01
CA LEU A 167 -25.55 5.44 15.81
C LEU A 167 -25.56 5.85 14.34
N ALA A 168 -24.39 5.85 13.67
CA ALA A 168 -24.29 6.19 12.25
C ALA A 168 -25.14 5.24 11.38
N ARG A 169 -25.16 3.94 11.69
CA ARG A 169 -26.04 2.97 11.00
C ARG A 169 -27.52 3.26 11.22
N LYS A 170 -27.92 3.54 12.46
CA LYS A 170 -29.30 3.90 12.78
C LYS A 170 -29.74 5.15 12.03
N ILE A 171 -28.86 6.15 11.91
CA ILE A 171 -29.12 7.37 11.15
C ILE A 171 -29.26 7.04 9.65
N LYS A 172 -28.35 6.25 9.09
CA LYS A 172 -28.39 5.86 7.67
C LYS A 172 -29.60 5.01 7.29
N ALA A 173 -30.04 4.12 8.18
CA ALA A 173 -31.15 3.19 7.93
C ALA A 173 -32.54 3.84 8.06
N ARG A 174 -32.62 5.09 8.52
CA ARG A 174 -33.89 5.81 8.65
C ARG A 174 -34.50 6.13 7.29
N PRO A 175 -35.83 6.08 7.14
CA PRO A 175 -36.51 6.61 5.97
C PRO A 175 -36.17 8.09 5.77
N LYS A 176 -35.99 8.54 4.53
CA LYS A 176 -35.70 9.94 4.20
C LYS A 176 -36.71 10.94 4.79
N ASN A 177 -37.94 10.49 5.05
CA ASN A 177 -39.03 11.30 5.57
C ASN A 177 -39.20 11.21 7.09
N SER A 178 -38.34 10.46 7.80
CA SER A 178 -38.41 10.41 9.25
C SER A 178 -37.82 11.69 9.84
N LYS A 179 -38.66 12.50 10.50
CA LYS A 179 -38.19 13.67 11.27
C LYS A 179 -37.18 13.18 12.30
N ILE A 180 -35.94 13.61 12.21
CA ILE A 180 -34.98 13.40 13.28
C ILE A 180 -35.38 14.39 14.37
N PRO A 181 -35.77 13.95 15.58
CA PRO A 181 -35.94 14.89 16.67
C PRO A 181 -34.57 15.48 16.98
N CYS A 182 -34.26 16.60 16.34
CA CYS A 182 -33.14 17.44 16.70
C CYS A 182 -33.55 18.13 17.99
N LYS A 183 -33.49 17.41 19.11
CA LYS A 183 -33.49 18.07 20.41
C LYS A 183 -32.19 18.87 20.43
N PRO A 184 -32.24 20.21 20.39
CA PRO A 184 -31.03 20.99 20.54
C PRO A 184 -30.44 20.57 21.87
N LEU A 185 -29.23 20.01 21.86
CA LEU A 185 -28.46 19.89 23.10
C LEU A 185 -28.42 21.30 23.72
N ALA A 186 -28.50 21.41 25.04
CA ALA A 186 -28.44 22.72 25.71
C ALA A 186 -27.21 23.53 25.25
N GLU A 187 -26.12 22.82 24.91
CA GLU A 187 -24.88 23.33 24.31
C GLU A 187 -25.07 23.96 22.91
N CYS A 188 -25.96 23.42 22.08
CA CYS A 188 -26.33 24.01 20.78
C CYS A 188 -27.23 25.24 20.89
N ARG A 189 -27.82 25.52 22.06
CA ARG A 189 -28.54 26.79 22.31
C ARG A 189 -27.57 27.93 22.60
N GLN A 190 -26.44 27.63 23.25
CA GLN A 190 -25.44 28.62 23.66
C GLN A 190 -24.47 28.98 22.53
N GLN A 191 -24.13 28.02 21.67
CA GLN A 191 -23.39 28.26 20.44
C GLN A 191 -24.38 28.33 19.29
N LYS A 192 -24.61 29.50 18.69
CA LYS A 192 -25.47 29.73 17.51
C LYS A 192 -25.31 28.60 16.50
N CYS A 193 -26.13 27.56 16.59
CA CYS A 193 -25.99 26.40 15.74
C CYS A 193 -26.45 26.82 14.33
N PRO A 194 -25.60 26.71 13.30
CA PRO A 194 -25.90 27.20 11.95
C PRO A 194 -27.04 26.43 11.27
N TYR A 195 -27.52 25.36 11.91
CA TYR A 195 -28.60 24.49 11.48
C TYR A 195 -29.89 24.66 12.33
N ILE A 196 -29.94 25.61 13.27
CA ILE A 196 -31.20 25.98 13.96
C ILE A 196 -32.23 26.37 12.90
N GLY A 197 -33.37 25.69 12.88
CA GLY A 197 -34.45 25.89 11.90
C GLY A 197 -34.25 25.19 10.54
N LYS A 198 -33.09 24.56 10.28
CA LYS A 198 -32.81 23.76 9.07
C LYS A 198 -32.91 22.25 9.31
N CYS A 199 -33.12 21.84 10.55
CA CYS A 199 -33.43 20.46 10.91
C CYS A 199 -34.94 20.24 10.69
N HIS A 200 -35.30 19.64 9.56
CA HIS A 200 -36.68 19.26 9.22
C HIS A 200 -36.96 17.79 9.58
#